data_AF-A0A1A9MXB3-F1
#
_entry.id   AF-A0A1A9MXB3-F1
#
_cell.length_a   1.000
_cell.length_b   1.000
_cell.length_c   1.000
_cell.angle_alpha   90.00
_cell.angle_beta   90.00
_cell.angle_gamma   90.00
#
_symmetry.space_group_name_H-M   'P 1'
#
loop_
_entity.id
_entity.type
_entity.pdbx_description
1 polymer ?
#
loop_
_entity_poly.entity_id
_entity_poly.type
_entity_poly.pdbx_seq_one_letter_code
_entity_poly.pdbx_strand_id
1 'polypeptide(L)'
;MQPYRPEIRKPLGEADFEQLCANVYGAVFKDPLPSINGRSGQSQHGIDVLVRTRSERAVAIQCKRYDLKALTPEVLEEDIRKLDASTWDVGTLIFATTAERDTHLLQWTEELSSQRMAESKFAVQVEFWGDICNHICAHDSLRQQYAPTPDSITLAAFRDAQQRSDKTASRITSLIETLVEAQNGRRKNEEIYDEHGRMFVNAKRSYVLNRPIVNSQKLGPYAILLCITGMGIWFTCGTPFILHHPPYWFGFLGGLSMMMAGVMLIIVCYALRQRMPTLASPFDRGLLFEADARGDVYLTRIFASCPKCGSSMRYKFVGPLKGPLEPRLVCPRFDRAHSSVFDFTSMPDAGSDLPGR
;
A
#
# COMPACT_ATOMS: atom_id res chain seq x y z
N MET A 1 -43.67 5.62 -24.50
CA MET A 1 -42.33 6.20 -24.27
C MET A 1 -41.57 6.12 -25.57
N GLN A 2 -41.22 7.25 -26.16
CA GLN A 2 -40.30 7.28 -27.31
C GLN A 2 -38.90 6.96 -26.75
N PRO A 3 -38.16 5.98 -27.29
CA PRO A 3 -36.83 5.66 -26.78
C PRO A 3 -35.95 6.90 -26.91
N TYR A 4 -35.32 7.30 -25.80
CA TYR A 4 -34.33 8.38 -25.80
C TYR A 4 -33.23 8.02 -26.81
N ARG A 5 -33.14 8.79 -27.90
CA ARG A 5 -32.12 8.62 -28.92
C ARG A 5 -31.02 9.64 -28.63
N PRO A 6 -29.89 9.24 -28.03
CA PRO A 6 -28.81 10.18 -27.75
C PRO A 6 -28.36 10.84 -29.06
N GLU A 7 -28.29 12.17 -29.06
CA GLU A 7 -27.81 12.95 -30.20
C GLU A 7 -26.30 12.76 -30.31
N ILE A 8 -25.85 12.00 -31.31
CA ILE A 8 -24.43 11.75 -31.56
C ILE A 8 -23.86 13.00 -32.22
N ARG A 9 -22.81 13.58 -31.61
CA ARG A 9 -22.13 14.76 -32.15
C ARG A 9 -21.34 14.38 -33.39
N LYS A 10 -21.43 15.22 -34.44
CA LYS A 10 -20.59 15.10 -35.63
C LYS A 10 -19.11 15.32 -35.25
N PRO A 11 -18.16 14.57 -35.84
CA PRO A 11 -16.72 14.79 -35.60
C PRO A 11 -16.26 16.19 -36.02
N LEU A 12 -15.26 16.73 -35.29
CA LEU A 12 -14.74 18.08 -35.48
C LEU A 12 -13.69 18.17 -36.61
N GLY A 13 -12.97 17.06 -36.87
CA GLY A 13 -11.92 16.91 -37.88
C GLY A 13 -12.30 15.92 -39.00
N GLU A 14 -11.67 16.04 -40.18
CA GLU A 14 -11.77 15.01 -41.24
C GLU A 14 -11.13 13.71 -40.76
N ALA A 15 -9.94 13.79 -40.15
CA ALA A 15 -9.26 12.65 -39.53
C ALA A 15 -10.10 11.99 -38.40
N ASP A 16 -10.80 12.78 -37.59
CA ASP A 16 -11.70 12.24 -36.56
C ASP A 16 -12.89 11.48 -37.19
N PHE A 17 -13.37 11.95 -38.34
CA PHE A 17 -14.44 11.31 -39.07
C PHE A 17 -13.98 10.02 -39.75
N GLU A 18 -12.78 9.99 -40.33
CA GLU A 18 -12.16 8.77 -40.85
C GLU A 18 -12.00 7.71 -39.75
N GLN A 19 -11.50 8.14 -38.58
CA GLN A 19 -11.35 7.25 -37.43
C GLN A 19 -12.70 6.72 -36.91
N LEU A 20 -13.73 7.58 -36.89
CA LEU A 20 -15.09 7.17 -36.56
C LEU A 20 -15.60 6.13 -37.57
N CYS A 21 -15.46 6.38 -38.87
CA CYS A 21 -15.90 5.46 -39.92
C CYS A 21 -15.15 4.12 -39.83
N ALA A 22 -13.84 4.13 -39.57
CA ALA A 22 -13.08 2.90 -39.36
C ALA A 22 -13.63 2.06 -38.21
N ASN A 23 -13.96 2.69 -37.08
CA ASN A 23 -14.53 1.99 -35.93
C ASN A 23 -15.95 1.47 -36.23
N VAL A 24 -16.78 2.29 -36.87
CA VAL A 24 -18.16 1.93 -37.22
C VAL A 24 -18.19 0.77 -38.20
N TYR A 25 -17.53 0.89 -39.34
CA TYR A 25 -17.56 -0.15 -40.38
C TYR A 25 -16.74 -1.38 -39.97
N GLY A 26 -15.68 -1.24 -39.18
CA GLY A 26 -15.00 -2.38 -38.55
C GLY A 26 -15.96 -3.21 -37.70
N ALA A 27 -16.82 -2.57 -36.90
CA ALA A 27 -17.84 -3.27 -36.12
C ALA A 27 -18.95 -3.89 -37.00
N VAL A 28 -19.48 -3.13 -37.97
CA VAL A 28 -20.56 -3.59 -38.88
C VAL A 28 -20.13 -4.82 -39.68
N PHE A 29 -18.92 -4.80 -40.25
CA PHE A 29 -18.40 -5.89 -41.06
C PHE A 29 -17.60 -6.94 -40.27
N LYS A 30 -17.46 -6.75 -38.94
CA LYS A 30 -16.71 -7.63 -38.03
C LYS A 30 -15.23 -7.77 -38.41
N ASP A 31 -14.63 -6.70 -38.89
CA ASP A 31 -13.19 -6.59 -39.11
C ASP A 31 -12.53 -6.06 -37.82
N PRO A 32 -11.66 -6.86 -37.16
CA PRO A 32 -10.94 -6.39 -35.97
C PRO A 32 -9.87 -5.35 -36.30
N LEU A 33 -9.43 -5.22 -37.55
CA LEU A 33 -8.28 -4.38 -37.96
C LEU A 33 -8.56 -3.57 -39.24
N PRO A 34 -9.55 -2.66 -39.22
CA PRO A 34 -9.80 -1.74 -40.33
C PRO A 34 -8.57 -0.88 -40.59
N SER A 35 -8.21 -0.70 -41.87
CA SER A 35 -6.99 0.00 -42.27
C SER A 35 -7.31 1.41 -42.76
N ILE A 36 -6.84 2.43 -42.05
CA ILE A 36 -6.99 3.85 -42.46
C ILE A 36 -5.84 4.21 -43.40
N ASN A 37 -6.18 4.65 -44.62
CA ASN A 37 -5.26 5.02 -45.68
C ASN A 37 -5.06 6.56 -45.69
N GLY A 38 -4.59 7.10 -44.57
CA GLY A 38 -4.69 8.52 -44.20
C GLY A 38 -3.37 9.27 -43.97
N ARG A 39 -2.38 9.19 -44.88
CA ARG A 39 -1.18 10.06 -44.79
C ARG A 39 -1.26 11.21 -45.79
N SER A 40 -1.22 12.44 -45.28
CA SER A 40 -1.14 13.66 -46.09
C SER A 40 0.04 13.59 -47.06
N GLY A 41 -0.22 13.67 -48.36
CA GLY A 41 0.81 13.70 -49.41
C GLY A 41 1.03 12.39 -50.18
N GLN A 42 0.26 11.33 -49.91
CA GLN A 42 0.23 10.14 -50.78
C GLN A 42 -1.07 10.10 -51.59
N SER A 43 -1.02 9.55 -52.80
CA SER A 43 -2.22 9.31 -53.62
C SER A 43 -3.11 8.28 -52.91
N GLN A 44 -4.18 8.75 -52.28
CA GLN A 44 -5.11 7.90 -51.52
C GLN A 44 -6.06 7.11 -52.43
N HIS A 45 -5.97 7.27 -53.75
CA HIS A 45 -6.79 6.58 -54.76
C HIS A 45 -8.32 6.63 -54.51
N GLY A 46 -8.80 7.59 -53.72
CA GLY A 46 -10.22 7.68 -53.34
C GLY A 46 -10.65 6.62 -52.32
N ILE A 47 -9.74 6.13 -51.47
CA ILE A 47 -10.06 5.24 -50.34
C ILE A 47 -9.43 5.82 -49.07
N ASP A 48 -10.26 6.14 -48.07
CA ASP A 48 -9.78 6.62 -46.77
C ASP A 48 -9.71 5.48 -45.75
N VAL A 49 -10.62 4.50 -45.83
CA VAL A 49 -10.61 3.31 -44.97
C VAL A 49 -10.88 2.06 -45.80
N LEU A 50 -10.12 1.00 -45.53
CA LEU A 50 -10.33 -0.33 -46.10
C LEU A 50 -10.72 -1.30 -44.99
N VAL A 51 -11.85 -1.99 -45.18
CA VAL A 51 -12.39 -2.96 -44.23
C VAL A 51 -12.42 -4.33 -44.89
N ARG A 52 -11.84 -5.33 -44.23
CA ARG A 52 -11.83 -6.71 -44.71
C ARG A 52 -13.08 -7.42 -44.20
N THR A 53 -13.88 -7.91 -45.13
CA THR A 53 -15.08 -8.67 -44.78
C THR A 53 -14.75 -10.17 -44.73
N ARG A 54 -15.70 -10.99 -44.24
CA ARG A 54 -15.57 -12.46 -44.37
C ARG A 54 -15.82 -12.94 -45.80
N SER A 55 -16.49 -12.14 -46.63
CA SER A 55 -16.47 -12.32 -48.08
C SER A 55 -15.08 -11.96 -48.61
N GLU A 56 -14.61 -12.67 -49.64
CA GLU A 56 -13.22 -12.56 -50.10
C GLU A 56 -12.81 -11.14 -50.56
N ARG A 57 -13.78 -10.27 -50.87
CA ARG A 57 -13.53 -8.91 -51.34
C ARG A 57 -13.65 -7.87 -50.22
N ALA A 58 -12.76 -6.88 -50.25
CA ALA A 58 -12.75 -5.81 -49.25
C ALA A 58 -13.86 -4.78 -49.52
N VAL A 59 -14.23 -4.03 -48.47
CA VAL A 59 -15.10 -2.85 -48.56
C VAL A 59 -14.22 -1.62 -48.43
N ALA A 60 -14.24 -0.76 -49.45
CA ALA A 60 -13.60 0.54 -49.41
C ALA A 60 -14.60 1.58 -48.88
N ILE A 61 -14.11 2.48 -48.04
CA ILE A 61 -14.90 3.59 -47.51
C ILE A 61 -14.19 4.89 -47.86
N GLN A 62 -14.91 5.78 -48.54
CA GLN A 62 -14.52 7.16 -48.74
C GLN A 62 -15.32 8.02 -47.76
N CYS A 63 -14.60 8.70 -46.88
CA CYS A 63 -15.14 9.60 -45.88
C CYS A 63 -15.20 11.02 -46.47
N LYS A 64 -16.39 11.61 -46.51
CA LYS A 64 -16.57 13.02 -46.90
C LYS A 64 -17.25 13.79 -45.77
N ARG A 65 -16.45 14.55 -45.01
CA ARG A 65 -16.99 15.47 -44.00
C ARG A 65 -17.47 16.74 -44.68
N TYR A 66 -18.77 16.99 -44.61
CA TYR A 66 -19.35 18.26 -45.05
C TYR A 66 -20.09 18.92 -43.90
N ASP A 67 -19.71 20.16 -43.63
CA ASP A 67 -20.39 21.01 -42.65
C ASP A 67 -21.52 21.82 -43.32
N LEU A 68 -21.34 22.25 -44.58
CA LEU A 68 -22.26 23.16 -45.30
C LEU A 68 -22.36 22.95 -46.83
N LYS A 69 -21.62 22.02 -47.44
CA LYS A 69 -21.66 21.76 -48.90
C LYS A 69 -22.41 20.47 -49.21
N ALA A 70 -23.19 20.46 -50.29
CA ALA A 70 -23.84 19.25 -50.79
C ALA A 70 -22.81 18.34 -51.48
N LEU A 71 -22.90 17.03 -51.19
CA LEU A 71 -22.20 15.99 -51.93
C LEU A 71 -22.88 15.85 -53.30
N THR A 72 -22.12 16.02 -54.39
CA THR A 72 -22.69 15.96 -55.75
C THR A 72 -22.25 14.69 -56.49
N PRO A 73 -23.03 14.21 -57.47
CA PRO A 73 -22.69 13.05 -58.29
C PRO A 73 -21.29 13.13 -58.94
N GLU A 74 -20.87 14.32 -59.37
CA GLU A 74 -19.59 14.52 -60.06
C GLU A 74 -18.39 14.21 -59.16
N VAL A 75 -18.51 14.55 -57.87
CA VAL A 75 -17.47 14.24 -56.87
C VAL A 75 -17.37 12.74 -56.66
N LEU A 76 -18.52 12.05 -56.59
CA LEU A 76 -18.58 10.60 -56.42
C LEU A 76 -17.99 9.88 -57.64
N GLU A 77 -18.32 10.34 -58.85
CA GLU A 77 -17.76 9.78 -60.08
C GLU A 77 -16.24 9.93 -60.18
N GLU A 78 -15.68 11.05 -59.70
CA GLU A 78 -14.23 11.25 -59.70
C GLU A 78 -13.53 10.22 -58.80
N ASP A 79 -14.08 9.97 -57.60
CA ASP A 79 -13.52 8.99 -56.66
C ASP A 79 -13.72 7.55 -57.15
N ILE A 80 -14.86 7.24 -57.79
CA ILE A 80 -15.09 5.97 -58.49
C ILE A 80 -14.03 5.76 -59.58
N ARG A 81 -13.74 6.78 -60.40
CA ARG A 81 -12.71 6.69 -61.46
C ARG A 81 -11.32 6.45 -60.90
N LYS A 82 -10.97 7.07 -59.76
CA LYS A 82 -9.68 6.83 -59.08
C LYS A 82 -9.56 5.38 -58.59
N LEU A 83 -10.66 4.83 -58.07
CA LEU A 83 -10.72 3.45 -57.59
C LEU A 83 -10.69 2.44 -58.74
N ASP A 84 -11.42 2.70 -59.83
CA ASP A 84 -11.39 1.91 -61.07
C ASP A 84 -9.98 1.85 -61.68
N ALA A 85 -9.19 2.92 -61.54
CA ALA A 85 -7.79 2.97 -62.00
C ALA A 85 -6.78 2.32 -61.02
N SER A 86 -7.23 1.87 -59.85
CA SER A 86 -6.38 1.30 -58.81
C SER A 86 -6.25 -0.22 -58.93
N THR A 87 -5.29 -0.81 -58.22
CA THR A 87 -5.09 -2.27 -58.15
C THR A 87 -5.80 -2.92 -56.96
N TRP A 88 -6.65 -2.19 -56.25
CA TRP A 88 -7.36 -2.69 -55.07
C TRP A 88 -8.49 -3.64 -55.47
N ASP A 89 -8.54 -4.83 -54.87
CA ASP A 89 -9.66 -5.75 -55.03
C ASP A 89 -10.76 -5.45 -54.00
N VAL A 90 -11.72 -4.64 -54.42
CA VAL A 90 -12.86 -4.19 -53.63
C VAL A 90 -14.16 -4.72 -54.21
N GLY A 91 -15.06 -5.19 -53.35
CA GLY A 91 -16.40 -5.64 -53.73
C GLY A 91 -17.46 -4.54 -53.60
N THR A 92 -17.22 -3.59 -52.70
CA THR A 92 -18.16 -2.49 -52.41
C THR A 92 -17.39 -1.23 -52.03
N LEU A 93 -17.83 -0.09 -52.57
CA LEU A 93 -17.40 1.24 -52.18
C LEU A 93 -18.55 1.94 -51.44
N ILE A 94 -18.30 2.39 -50.21
CA ILE A 94 -19.24 3.14 -49.39
C ILE A 94 -18.76 4.58 -49.27
N PHE A 95 -19.61 5.52 -49.67
CA PHE A 95 -19.43 6.94 -49.42
C PHE A 95 -20.09 7.31 -48.10
N ALA A 96 -19.27 7.44 -47.05
CA ALA A 96 -19.73 7.85 -45.73
C ALA A 96 -19.68 9.37 -45.61
N THR A 97 -20.79 10.01 -45.22
CA THR A 97 -20.84 11.47 -45.09
C THR A 97 -21.55 11.95 -43.83
N THR A 98 -21.09 13.10 -43.31
CA THR A 98 -21.77 13.84 -42.22
C THR A 98 -22.97 14.67 -42.69
N ALA A 99 -23.27 14.65 -43.99
CA ALA A 99 -24.44 15.32 -44.56
C ALA A 99 -25.76 14.64 -44.14
N GLU A 100 -26.85 15.39 -44.23
CA GLU A 100 -28.20 14.85 -44.04
C GLU A 100 -28.63 14.02 -45.26
N ARG A 101 -29.67 13.20 -45.07
CA ARG A 101 -30.14 12.27 -46.11
C ARG A 101 -30.65 13.04 -47.33
N ASP A 102 -30.11 12.69 -48.49
CA ASP A 102 -30.55 13.17 -49.79
C ASP A 102 -31.13 12.01 -50.61
N THR A 103 -32.44 12.06 -50.84
CA THR A 103 -33.15 11.01 -51.59
C THR A 103 -32.73 10.93 -53.05
N HIS A 104 -32.40 12.06 -53.69
CA HIS A 104 -31.97 12.07 -55.09
C HIS A 104 -30.59 11.43 -55.23
N LEU A 105 -29.67 11.75 -54.33
CA LEU A 105 -28.35 11.15 -54.32
C LEU A 105 -28.40 9.65 -53.98
N LEU A 106 -29.26 9.25 -53.05
CA LEU A 106 -29.49 7.85 -52.72
C LEU A 106 -30.03 7.06 -53.93
N GLN A 107 -31.05 7.59 -54.62
CA GLN A 107 -31.60 6.94 -55.82
C GLN A 107 -30.54 6.81 -56.93
N TRP A 108 -29.82 7.89 -57.20
CA TRP A 108 -28.76 7.90 -58.21
C TRP A 108 -27.64 6.89 -57.90
N THR A 109 -27.22 6.80 -56.63
CA THR A 109 -26.19 5.83 -56.22
C THR A 109 -26.66 4.38 -56.33
N GLU A 110 -27.91 4.07 -55.99
CA GLU A 110 -28.50 2.73 -56.15
C GLU A 110 -28.62 2.30 -57.63
N GLU A 111 -29.03 3.22 -58.51
CA GLU A 111 -29.08 2.99 -59.95
C GLU A 111 -27.68 2.73 -60.52
N LEU A 112 -26.70 3.56 -60.14
CA LEU A 112 -25.31 3.39 -60.54
C LEU A 112 -24.72 2.07 -60.04
N SER A 113 -25.00 1.70 -58.79
CA SER A 113 -24.57 0.45 -58.18
C SER A 113 -25.10 -0.76 -58.95
N SER A 114 -26.39 -0.74 -59.29
CA SER A 114 -27.03 -1.79 -60.08
C SER A 114 -26.40 -1.95 -61.47
N GLN A 115 -26.13 -0.84 -62.15
CA GLN A 115 -25.44 -0.85 -63.45
C GLN A 115 -24.02 -1.43 -63.34
N ARG A 116 -23.25 -1.00 -62.34
CA ARG A 116 -21.88 -1.47 -62.12
C ARG A 116 -21.80 -2.95 -61.73
N MET A 117 -22.74 -3.43 -60.90
CA MET A 117 -22.84 -4.85 -60.57
C MET A 117 -23.17 -5.70 -61.80
N ALA A 118 -24.02 -5.22 -62.71
CA ALA A 118 -24.28 -5.90 -63.98
C ALA A 118 -23.03 -6.01 -64.86
N GLU A 119 -22.12 -5.04 -64.76
CA GLU A 119 -20.80 -5.05 -65.41
C GLU A 119 -19.73 -5.82 -64.61
N SER A 120 -20.09 -6.55 -63.55
CA SER A 120 -19.16 -7.26 -62.65
C SER A 120 -18.12 -6.36 -61.96
N LYS A 121 -18.41 -5.07 -61.83
CA LYS A 121 -17.61 -4.10 -61.05
C LYS A 121 -18.09 -4.06 -59.59
N PHE A 122 -17.38 -3.31 -58.76
CA PHE A 122 -17.78 -3.11 -57.36
C PHE A 122 -19.10 -2.35 -57.25
N ALA A 123 -19.88 -2.70 -56.23
CA ALA A 123 -21.10 -2.01 -55.84
C ALA A 123 -20.77 -0.64 -55.23
N VAL A 124 -21.66 0.33 -55.37
CA VAL A 124 -21.51 1.68 -54.79
C VAL A 124 -22.67 1.93 -53.83
N GLN A 125 -22.38 2.50 -52.67
CA GLN A 125 -23.38 2.85 -51.66
C GLN A 125 -23.06 4.23 -51.07
N VAL A 126 -24.08 4.94 -50.59
CA VAL A 126 -23.93 6.18 -49.83
C VAL A 126 -24.57 6.02 -48.46
N GLU A 127 -23.86 6.39 -47.41
CA GLU A 127 -24.39 6.42 -46.06
C GLU A 127 -24.30 7.83 -45.49
N PHE A 128 -25.44 8.36 -45.09
CA PHE A 128 -25.55 9.69 -44.51
C PHE A 128 -25.35 9.65 -42.99
N TRP A 129 -25.29 10.82 -42.36
CA TRP A 129 -25.03 10.90 -40.93
C TRP A 129 -26.03 10.11 -40.09
N GLY A 130 -27.30 10.12 -40.48
CA GLY A 130 -28.35 9.35 -39.83
C GLY A 130 -28.13 7.84 -39.89
N ASP A 131 -27.56 7.34 -40.99
CA ASP A 131 -27.28 5.91 -41.19
C ASP A 131 -26.09 5.47 -40.35
N ILE A 132 -25.02 6.28 -40.32
CA ILE A 132 -23.87 6.09 -39.43
C ILE A 132 -24.31 6.09 -37.95
N CYS A 133 -25.21 6.99 -37.57
CA CYS A 133 -25.77 7.03 -36.22
C CYS A 133 -26.58 5.76 -35.88
N ASN A 134 -27.28 5.18 -36.86
CA ASN A 134 -27.99 3.91 -36.67
C ASN A 134 -27.00 2.77 -36.39
N HIS A 135 -25.89 2.71 -37.15
CA HIS A 135 -24.83 1.73 -36.93
C HIS A 135 -24.19 1.87 -35.55
N ILE A 136 -23.90 3.10 -35.11
CA ILE A 136 -23.41 3.37 -33.76
C ILE A 136 -24.41 2.84 -32.74
N CYS A 137 -25.70 3.17 -32.87
CA CYS A 137 -26.74 2.75 -31.93
C CYS A 137 -26.99 1.23 -31.92
N ALA A 138 -26.73 0.53 -33.02
CA ALA A 138 -26.92 -0.91 -33.13
C ALA A 138 -25.83 -1.73 -32.41
N HIS A 139 -24.67 -1.13 -32.12
CA HIS A 139 -23.52 -1.82 -31.53
C HIS A 139 -23.21 -1.26 -30.13
N ASP A 140 -23.29 -2.11 -29.10
CA ASP A 140 -23.09 -1.66 -27.71
C ASP A 140 -21.70 -1.06 -27.45
N SER A 141 -20.65 -1.59 -28.11
CA SER A 141 -19.29 -1.05 -28.02
C SER A 141 -19.20 0.38 -28.57
N LEU A 142 -19.81 0.61 -29.74
CA LEU A 142 -19.84 1.94 -30.38
C LEU A 142 -20.70 2.92 -29.57
N ARG A 143 -21.85 2.47 -29.05
CA ARG A 143 -22.71 3.27 -28.17
C ARG A 143 -21.97 3.77 -26.94
N GLN A 144 -21.24 2.90 -26.25
CA GLN A 144 -20.48 3.29 -25.07
C GLN A 144 -19.42 4.35 -25.40
N GLN A 145 -18.83 4.28 -26.59
CA GLN A 145 -17.78 5.20 -27.02
C GLN A 145 -18.31 6.55 -27.53
N TYR A 146 -19.36 6.55 -28.35
CA TYR A 146 -19.81 7.74 -29.09
C TYR A 146 -21.14 8.33 -28.59
N ALA A 147 -21.90 7.59 -27.80
CA ALA A 147 -23.19 7.99 -27.26
C ALA A 147 -23.34 7.61 -25.76
N PRO A 148 -22.41 8.02 -24.88
CA PRO A 148 -22.47 7.64 -23.47
C PRO A 148 -23.71 8.24 -22.81
N THR A 149 -24.64 7.38 -22.39
CA THR A 149 -25.76 7.80 -21.54
C THR A 149 -25.27 8.05 -20.11
N PRO A 150 -25.94 8.89 -19.31
CA PRO A 150 -25.63 9.05 -17.88
C PRO A 150 -25.55 7.72 -17.12
N ASP A 151 -26.41 6.77 -17.49
CA ASP A 151 -26.42 5.40 -16.95
C ASP A 151 -25.16 4.62 -17.31
N SER A 152 -24.60 4.82 -18.51
CA SER A 152 -23.37 4.14 -18.94
C SER A 152 -22.14 4.67 -18.20
N ILE A 153 -22.09 5.98 -17.93
CA ILE A 153 -21.01 6.63 -17.18
C ILE A 153 -21.03 6.17 -15.73
N THR A 154 -22.22 6.13 -15.11
CA THR A 154 -22.38 5.63 -13.74
C THR A 154 -22.03 4.14 -13.65
N LEU A 155 -22.49 3.31 -14.59
CA LEU A 155 -22.16 1.88 -14.62
C LEU A 155 -20.66 1.63 -14.79
N ALA A 156 -19.98 2.42 -15.63
CA ALA A 156 -18.53 2.35 -15.79
C ALA A 156 -17.81 2.72 -14.47
N ALA A 157 -18.23 3.81 -13.82
CA ALA A 157 -17.68 4.21 -12.53
C ALA A 157 -17.90 3.15 -11.43
N PHE A 158 -19.07 2.51 -11.41
CA PHE A 158 -19.35 1.39 -10.50
C PHE A 158 -18.47 0.18 -10.78
N ARG A 159 -18.29 -0.20 -12.05
CA ARG A 159 -17.43 -1.32 -12.45
C ARG A 159 -15.97 -1.06 -12.06
N ASP A 160 -15.47 0.15 -12.28
CA ASP A 160 -14.12 0.55 -11.89
C ASP A 160 -13.92 0.51 -10.37
N ALA A 161 -14.91 0.99 -9.61
CA ALA A 161 -14.88 0.93 -8.15
C ALA A 161 -14.85 -0.53 -7.65
N GLN A 162 -15.66 -1.40 -8.24
CA GLN A 162 -15.68 -2.83 -7.91
C GLN A 162 -14.34 -3.51 -8.23
N GLN A 163 -13.77 -3.25 -9.40
CA GLN A 163 -12.47 -3.81 -9.79
C GLN A 163 -11.32 -3.33 -8.89
N ARG A 164 -11.37 -2.08 -8.40
CA ARG A 164 -10.42 -1.57 -7.39
C ARG A 164 -10.59 -2.27 -6.04
N SER A 165 -11.83 -2.53 -5.63
CA SER A 165 -12.13 -3.30 -4.42
C SER A 165 -11.56 -4.72 -4.51
N ASP A 166 -11.82 -5.43 -5.61
CA ASP A 166 -11.34 -6.80 -5.83
C ASP A 166 -9.81 -6.87 -5.86
N LYS A 167 -9.16 -5.91 -6.54
CA LYS A 167 -7.69 -5.82 -6.55
C LYS A 167 -7.10 -5.55 -5.16
N THR A 168 -7.81 -4.79 -4.33
CA THR A 168 -7.40 -4.52 -2.94
C THR A 168 -7.59 -5.76 -2.08
N ALA A 169 -8.71 -6.47 -2.22
CA ALA A 169 -8.97 -7.73 -1.53
C ALA A 169 -7.90 -8.77 -1.87
N SER A 170 -7.56 -8.97 -3.15
CA SER A 170 -6.51 -9.91 -3.56
C SER A 170 -5.13 -9.55 -2.99
N ARG A 171 -4.79 -8.25 -2.90
CA ARG A 171 -3.56 -7.79 -2.24
C ARG A 171 -3.55 -8.14 -0.76
N ILE A 172 -4.66 -7.88 -0.06
CA ILE A 172 -4.81 -8.22 1.37
C ILE A 172 -4.66 -9.74 1.55
N THR A 173 -5.32 -10.55 0.72
CA THR A 173 -5.19 -12.01 0.77
C THR A 173 -3.75 -12.47 0.58
N SER A 174 -3.05 -11.94 -0.43
CA SER A 174 -1.63 -12.28 -0.66
C SER A 174 -0.70 -11.84 0.49
N LEU A 175 -1.00 -10.70 1.14
CA LEU A 175 -0.28 -10.22 2.32
C LEU A 175 -0.54 -11.14 3.52
N ILE A 176 -1.77 -11.60 3.69
CA ILE A 176 -2.11 -12.57 4.73
C ILE A 176 -1.38 -13.89 4.48
N GLU A 177 -1.39 -14.42 3.26
CA GLU A 177 -0.70 -15.66 2.90
C GLU A 177 0.81 -15.57 3.15
N THR A 178 1.46 -14.48 2.72
CA THR A 178 2.89 -14.25 2.99
C THR A 178 3.20 -14.10 4.48
N LEU A 179 2.33 -13.47 5.27
CA LEU A 179 2.48 -13.40 6.72
C LEU A 179 2.29 -14.78 7.38
N VAL A 180 1.35 -15.59 6.91
CA VAL A 180 1.14 -16.97 7.39
C VAL A 180 2.33 -17.85 7.05
N GLU A 181 2.88 -17.74 5.84
CA GLU A 181 4.09 -18.46 5.42
C GLU A 181 5.31 -18.03 6.23
N ALA A 182 5.49 -16.73 6.48
CA ALA A 182 6.55 -16.21 7.34
C ALA A 182 6.41 -16.70 8.78
N GLN A 183 5.19 -16.83 9.30
CA GLN A 183 4.94 -17.43 10.61
C GLN A 183 5.21 -18.93 10.63
N ASN A 184 4.79 -19.67 9.61
CA ASN A 184 4.99 -21.12 9.51
C ASN A 184 6.46 -21.48 9.29
N GLY A 185 7.22 -20.65 8.56
CA GLY A 185 8.67 -20.76 8.42
C GLY A 185 9.42 -20.50 9.73
N ARG A 186 8.95 -19.56 10.55
CA ARG A 186 9.48 -19.34 11.91
C ARG A 186 9.18 -20.50 12.87
N ARG A 187 8.02 -21.14 12.70
CA ARG A 187 7.55 -22.23 13.58
C ARG A 187 8.31 -23.54 13.41
N LYS A 188 9.08 -23.73 12.32
CA LYS A 188 9.82 -24.96 12.03
C LYS A 188 11.21 -25.04 12.70
N ASN A 189 11.72 -23.97 13.34
CA ASN A 189 13.09 -23.92 13.85
C ASN A 189 13.25 -23.59 15.35
N GLU A 190 12.21 -23.70 16.19
CA GLU A 190 12.38 -23.54 17.64
C GLU A 190 11.75 -24.72 18.38
N GLU A 191 12.60 -25.65 18.83
CA GLU A 191 12.24 -26.52 19.95
C GLU A 191 11.92 -25.60 21.15
N ILE A 192 10.65 -25.55 21.52
CA ILE A 192 10.12 -24.68 22.58
C ILE A 192 10.65 -25.08 23.96
N TYR A 193 11.29 -26.25 24.07
CA TYR A 193 11.86 -26.79 25.28
C TYR A 193 13.29 -27.24 25.01
N ASP A 194 14.21 -26.96 25.94
CA ASP A 194 15.55 -27.54 25.90
C ASP A 194 15.52 -29.05 26.19
N GLU A 195 16.63 -29.74 25.97
CA GLU A 195 16.82 -31.18 26.24
C GLU A 195 16.54 -31.57 27.72
N HIS A 196 16.42 -30.59 28.62
CA HIS A 196 16.11 -30.74 30.04
C HIS A 196 14.65 -30.36 30.39
N GLY A 197 13.79 -30.09 29.40
CA GLY A 197 12.37 -29.78 29.59
C GLY A 197 12.06 -28.35 30.04
N ARG A 198 13.02 -27.42 29.96
CA ARG A 198 12.83 -26.01 30.29
C ARG A 198 12.38 -25.22 29.06
N MET A 199 11.37 -24.37 29.24
CA MET A 199 10.82 -23.56 28.17
C MET A 199 11.82 -22.51 27.68
N PHE A 200 12.11 -22.50 26.38
CA PHE A 200 12.94 -21.48 25.75
C PHE A 200 12.14 -20.16 25.66
N VAL A 201 12.66 -19.10 26.28
CA VAL A 201 12.04 -17.77 26.23
C VAL A 201 13.05 -16.80 25.65
N ASN A 202 12.71 -16.24 24.49
CA ASN A 202 13.53 -15.24 23.82
C ASN A 202 13.40 -13.90 24.58
N ALA A 203 14.27 -13.71 25.57
CA ALA A 203 14.35 -12.50 26.38
C ALA A 203 15.30 -11.50 25.72
N LYS A 204 14.91 -10.23 25.72
CA LYS A 204 15.68 -9.12 25.20
C LYS A 204 16.00 -8.13 26.32
N ARG A 205 17.20 -7.56 26.24
CA ARG A 205 17.69 -6.50 27.14
C ARG A 205 17.50 -5.15 26.45
N SER A 206 16.91 -4.19 27.16
CA SER A 206 16.93 -2.77 26.76
C SER A 206 17.61 -1.97 27.86
N TYR A 207 18.51 -1.09 27.46
CA TYR A 207 19.09 -0.09 28.34
C TYR A 207 18.15 1.12 28.39
N VAL A 208 17.79 1.56 29.59
CA VAL A 208 17.02 2.81 29.74
C VAL A 208 17.91 4.01 29.44
N LEU A 209 19.19 3.88 29.77
CA LEU A 209 20.23 4.84 29.46
C LEU A 209 21.33 4.12 28.68
N ASN A 210 21.63 4.60 27.47
CA ASN A 210 22.70 4.05 26.62
C ASN A 210 24.12 4.39 27.12
N ARG A 211 24.25 4.88 28.36
CA ARG A 211 25.52 5.21 29.02
C ARG A 211 25.46 4.70 30.45
N PRO A 212 26.61 4.30 31.03
CA PRO A 212 26.64 3.94 32.44
C PRO A 212 26.21 5.16 33.26
N ILE A 213 25.39 4.92 34.28
CA ILE A 213 24.96 5.97 35.20
C ILE A 213 26.19 6.51 35.91
N VAL A 214 27.02 5.60 36.40
CA VAL A 214 28.19 5.89 37.24
C VAL A 214 28.96 4.60 37.49
N ASN A 215 30.25 4.73 37.76
CA ASN A 215 31.07 3.60 38.18
C ASN A 215 30.87 3.33 39.68
N SER A 216 30.61 2.07 40.04
CA SER A 216 30.41 1.61 41.42
C SER A 216 31.58 1.95 42.35
N GLN A 217 32.81 2.07 41.83
CA GLN A 217 33.98 2.52 42.61
C GLN A 217 33.87 3.99 43.01
N LYS A 218 33.33 4.83 42.12
CA LYS A 218 33.11 6.26 42.38
C LYS A 218 31.86 6.51 43.23
N LEU A 219 30.89 5.61 43.22
CA LEU A 219 29.65 5.77 43.98
C LEU A 219 29.85 5.67 45.51
N GLY A 220 30.78 4.83 45.96
CA GLY A 220 31.08 4.63 47.39
C GLY A 220 31.46 5.92 48.14
N PRO A 221 32.44 6.70 47.65
CA PRO A 221 32.80 8.00 48.23
C PRO A 221 31.63 9.00 48.32
N TYR A 222 30.77 9.08 47.29
CA TYR A 222 29.59 9.95 47.32
C TYR A 222 28.55 9.49 48.35
N ALA A 223 28.37 8.18 48.53
CA ALA A 223 27.49 7.62 49.55
C ALA A 223 27.94 7.99 50.96
N ILE A 224 29.25 7.85 51.22
CA ILE A 224 29.88 8.21 52.51
C ILE A 224 29.73 9.72 52.75
N LEU A 225 30.00 10.55 51.74
CA LEU A 225 29.81 12.00 51.84
C LEU A 225 28.35 12.38 52.13
N LEU A 226 27.39 11.68 51.53
CA LEU A 226 25.96 11.90 51.79
C LEU A 226 25.58 11.53 53.23
N CYS A 227 26.14 10.44 53.78
CA CYS A 227 25.96 10.09 55.19
C CYS A 227 26.57 11.15 56.12
N ILE A 228 27.78 11.63 55.83
CA ILE A 228 28.47 12.65 56.65
C ILE A 228 27.71 13.98 56.61
N THR A 229 27.25 14.42 55.44
CA THR A 229 26.48 15.66 55.31
C THR A 229 25.10 15.55 55.96
N GLY A 230 24.40 14.42 55.80
CA GLY A 230 23.14 14.14 56.50
C GLY A 230 23.31 14.14 58.01
N MET A 231 24.38 13.54 58.52
CA MET A 231 24.73 13.55 59.95
C MET A 231 25.07 14.96 60.45
N GLY A 232 25.78 15.77 59.64
CA GLY A 232 26.06 17.16 59.94
C GLY A 232 24.78 18.00 60.06
N ILE A 233 23.86 17.90 59.10
CA ILE A 233 22.56 18.60 59.12
C ILE A 233 21.72 18.16 60.32
N TRP A 234 21.73 16.86 60.63
CA TRP A 234 21.02 16.35 61.80
C TRP A 234 21.57 16.95 63.10
N PHE A 235 22.90 17.05 63.22
CA PHE A 235 23.55 17.59 64.41
C PHE A 235 23.37 19.10 64.56
N THR A 236 23.49 19.88 63.47
CA THR A 236 23.43 21.35 63.51
C THR A 236 22.01 21.92 63.49
N CYS A 237 21.10 21.32 62.72
CA CYS A 237 19.75 21.84 62.49
C CYS A 237 18.65 20.99 63.15
N GLY A 238 18.96 19.74 63.53
CA GLY A 238 18.00 18.81 64.13
C GLY A 238 18.08 18.72 65.66
N THR A 239 19.10 19.31 66.30
CA THR A 239 19.22 19.33 67.76
C THR A 239 18.58 20.60 68.33
N PRO A 240 17.67 20.48 69.32
CA PRO A 240 16.94 21.63 69.90
C PRO A 240 17.82 22.57 70.72
N PHE A 241 19.10 22.24 70.92
CA PHE A 241 20.06 23.04 71.69
C PHE A 241 20.68 24.20 70.91
N ILE A 242 20.76 24.10 69.57
CA ILE A 242 21.48 25.08 68.73
C ILE A 242 20.53 26.15 68.16
N LEU A 243 19.27 25.80 67.91
CA LEU A 243 18.27 26.70 67.36
C LEU A 243 17.09 26.83 68.33
N HIS A 244 16.98 27.98 68.99
CA HIS A 244 15.87 28.31 69.90
C HIS A 244 14.50 28.50 69.20
N HIS A 245 14.40 28.20 67.91
CA HIS A 245 13.19 28.41 67.12
C HIS A 245 12.70 27.12 66.45
N PRO A 246 11.41 26.73 66.63
CA PRO A 246 10.81 25.66 65.85
C PRO A 246 10.69 26.08 64.38
N PRO A 247 10.79 25.12 63.42
CA PRO A 247 10.64 23.69 63.65
C PRO A 247 11.94 22.90 63.42
N TYR A 248 12.66 22.62 64.50
CA TYR A 248 13.87 21.76 64.52
C TYR A 248 13.63 20.34 63.96
N TRP A 249 12.37 19.89 63.94
CA TRP A 249 11.99 18.60 63.37
C TRP A 249 12.26 18.50 61.86
N PHE A 250 12.28 19.63 61.12
CA PHE A 250 12.66 19.62 59.70
C PHE A 250 14.13 19.26 59.50
N GLY A 251 15.03 19.83 60.31
CA GLY A 251 16.45 19.49 60.28
C GLY A 251 16.72 18.04 60.70
N PHE A 252 15.96 17.56 61.70
CA PHE A 252 16.00 16.17 62.14
C PHE A 252 15.58 15.18 61.04
N LEU A 253 14.38 15.35 60.48
CA LEU A 253 13.84 14.46 59.46
C LEU A 253 14.63 14.55 58.14
N GLY A 254 15.05 15.76 57.76
CA GLY A 254 15.88 15.98 56.57
C GLY A 254 17.24 15.30 56.66
N GLY A 255 17.95 15.51 57.78
CA GLY A 255 19.25 14.87 58.03
C GLY A 255 19.16 13.35 58.09
N LEU A 256 18.16 12.80 58.80
CA LEU A 256 17.92 11.36 58.90
C LEU A 256 17.61 10.74 57.52
N SER A 257 16.77 11.40 56.72
CA SER A 257 16.43 10.95 55.35
C SER A 257 17.68 10.88 54.46
N MET A 258 18.52 11.92 54.47
CA MET A 258 19.77 11.93 53.71
C MET A 258 20.75 10.83 54.16
N MET A 259 20.85 10.61 55.48
CA MET A 259 21.69 9.55 56.03
C MET A 259 21.20 8.16 55.59
N MET A 260 19.89 7.90 55.66
CA MET A 260 19.29 6.64 55.22
C MET A 260 19.47 6.41 53.72
N ALA A 261 19.35 7.46 52.90
CA ALA A 261 19.62 7.38 51.47
C ALA A 261 21.09 7.03 51.19
N GLY A 262 22.04 7.61 51.94
CA GLY A 262 23.46 7.27 51.84
C GLY A 262 23.75 5.82 52.23
N VAL A 263 23.20 5.35 53.35
CA VAL A 263 23.34 3.95 53.81
C VAL A 263 22.77 2.97 52.78
N MET A 264 21.59 3.27 52.24
CA MET A 264 20.99 2.49 51.18
C MET A 264 21.89 2.41 49.94
N LEU A 265 22.51 3.53 49.55
CA LEU A 265 23.44 3.58 48.42
C LEU A 265 24.70 2.73 48.68
N ILE A 266 25.20 2.71 49.92
CA ILE A 266 26.32 1.85 50.36
C ILE A 266 25.93 0.38 50.25
N ILE A 267 24.75 0.00 50.76
CA ILE A 267 24.25 -1.37 50.69
C ILE A 267 24.08 -1.81 49.23
N VAL A 268 23.53 -0.96 48.38
CA VAL A 268 23.39 -1.23 46.93
C VAL A 268 24.75 -1.41 46.29
N CYS A 269 25.74 -0.53 46.55
CA CYS A 269 27.10 -0.69 46.04
C CYS A 269 27.75 -1.99 46.50
N TYR A 270 27.61 -2.32 47.78
CA TYR A 270 28.18 -3.51 48.36
C TYR A 270 27.54 -4.76 47.77
N ALA A 271 26.22 -4.79 47.63
CA ALA A 271 25.47 -5.89 47.01
C ALA A 271 25.85 -6.10 45.55
N LEU A 272 25.95 -5.01 44.76
CA LEU A 272 26.39 -5.08 43.36
C LEU A 272 27.84 -5.57 43.23
N ARG A 273 28.71 -5.32 44.23
CA ARG A 273 30.10 -5.82 44.25
C ARG A 273 30.23 -7.27 44.72
N GLN A 274 29.35 -7.75 45.62
CA GLN A 274 29.46 -9.03 46.32
C GLN A 274 28.67 -10.18 45.66
N ARG A 275 28.69 -10.27 44.31
CA ARG A 275 28.08 -11.36 43.52
C ARG A 275 26.55 -11.38 43.38
N MET A 276 25.87 -10.24 43.51
CA MET A 276 24.52 -10.08 42.95
C MET A 276 24.63 -9.20 41.70
N PRO A 277 24.80 -9.78 40.49
CA PRO A 277 25.04 -9.01 39.27
C PRO A 277 23.85 -8.13 38.89
N THR A 278 22.67 -8.39 39.47
CA THR A 278 21.45 -7.63 39.23
C THR A 278 20.71 -7.33 40.54
N LEU A 279 20.24 -6.10 40.69
CA LEU A 279 19.42 -5.68 41.82
C LEU A 279 18.14 -5.02 41.29
N ALA A 280 16.97 -5.47 41.77
CA ALA A 280 15.72 -4.80 41.43
C ALA A 280 15.73 -3.35 41.92
N SER A 281 15.29 -2.43 41.06
CA SER A 281 15.09 -1.06 41.49
C SER A 281 14.03 -1.00 42.60
N PRO A 282 14.30 -0.27 43.69
CA PRO A 282 13.35 -0.11 44.79
C PRO A 282 12.14 0.75 44.40
N PHE A 283 12.26 1.50 43.30
CA PHE A 283 11.22 2.41 42.80
C PHE A 283 10.33 1.78 41.73
N ASP A 284 10.88 0.88 40.91
CA ASP A 284 10.14 0.17 39.85
C ASP A 284 10.64 -1.29 39.76
N ARG A 285 9.74 -2.23 40.05
CA ARG A 285 10.04 -3.68 40.01
C ARG A 285 10.37 -4.20 38.60
N GLY A 286 10.10 -3.43 37.56
CA GLY A 286 10.46 -3.73 36.17
C GLY A 286 11.80 -3.16 35.71
N LEU A 287 12.52 -2.45 36.58
CA LEU A 287 13.85 -1.90 36.31
C LEU A 287 14.91 -2.60 37.16
N LEU A 288 16.06 -2.84 36.56
CA LEU A 288 17.19 -3.56 37.15
C LEU A 288 18.44 -2.69 37.14
N PHE A 289 19.15 -2.66 38.25
CA PHE A 289 20.52 -2.18 38.31
C PHE A 289 21.46 -3.35 38.02
N GLU A 290 22.25 -3.24 36.97
CA GLU A 290 23.25 -4.24 36.58
C GLU A 290 24.64 -3.61 36.64
N ALA A 291 25.63 -4.35 37.13
CA ALA A 291 27.03 -3.91 37.13
C ALA A 291 27.83 -4.77 36.13
N ASP A 292 28.63 -4.11 35.28
CA ASP A 292 29.54 -4.81 34.37
C ASP A 292 30.83 -5.29 35.09
N ALA A 293 31.67 -6.02 34.37
CA ALA A 293 32.96 -6.50 34.88
C ALA A 293 33.95 -5.37 35.24
N ARG A 294 33.75 -4.15 34.71
CA ARG A 294 34.55 -2.95 35.00
C ARG A 294 33.98 -2.15 36.19
N GLY A 295 32.83 -2.56 36.71
CA GLY A 295 32.11 -1.92 37.79
C GLY A 295 31.23 -0.74 37.37
N ASP A 296 30.98 -0.54 36.09
CA ASP A 296 30.03 0.45 35.57
C ASP A 296 28.58 -0.02 35.78
N VAL A 297 27.73 0.85 36.33
CA VAL A 297 26.35 0.53 36.70
C VAL A 297 25.38 1.01 35.62
N TYR A 298 24.53 0.11 35.14
CA TYR A 298 23.53 0.33 34.12
C TYR A 298 22.12 0.15 34.70
N LEU A 299 21.17 0.88 34.10
CA LEU A 299 19.74 0.70 34.35
C LEU A 299 19.13 -0.03 33.16
N THR A 300 18.78 -1.29 33.37
CA THR A 300 18.26 -2.18 32.34
C THR A 300 16.80 -2.53 32.58
N ARG A 301 16.14 -2.90 31.50
CA ARG A 301 14.81 -3.51 31.51
C ARG A 301 14.86 -4.78 30.68
N ILE A 302 14.47 -5.89 31.30
CA ILE A 302 14.35 -7.19 30.63
C ILE A 302 12.89 -7.37 30.20
N PHE A 303 12.69 -7.66 28.92
CA PHE A 303 11.39 -7.95 28.35
C PHE A 303 11.45 -9.24 27.54
N ALA A 304 10.38 -10.01 27.57
CA ALA A 304 10.29 -11.27 26.83
C ALA A 304 8.89 -11.43 26.26
N SER A 305 8.79 -12.14 25.14
CA SER A 305 7.48 -12.49 24.56
C SER A 305 7.06 -13.86 25.08
N CYS A 306 5.83 -13.97 25.57
CA CYS A 306 5.29 -15.26 26.01
C CYS A 306 5.07 -16.19 24.82
N PRO A 307 5.72 -17.37 24.75
CA PRO A 307 5.58 -18.28 23.60
C PRO A 307 4.16 -18.87 23.49
N LYS A 308 3.41 -18.94 24.59
CA LYS A 308 2.06 -19.51 24.63
C LYS A 308 0.95 -18.56 24.20
N CYS A 309 1.07 -17.27 24.48
CA CYS A 309 -0.02 -16.30 24.24
C CYS A 309 0.40 -14.98 23.60
N GLY A 310 1.68 -14.83 23.27
CA GLY A 310 2.25 -13.65 22.60
C GLY A 310 2.32 -12.38 23.45
N SER A 311 1.85 -12.40 24.70
CA SER A 311 1.90 -11.22 25.58
C SER A 311 3.32 -10.89 26.02
N SER A 312 3.62 -9.61 26.22
CA SER A 312 4.86 -9.16 26.86
C SER A 312 4.91 -9.61 28.32
N MET A 313 5.90 -10.46 28.63
CA MET A 313 6.19 -10.95 29.97
C MET A 313 6.96 -9.89 30.75
N ARG A 314 6.74 -9.89 32.07
CA ARG A 314 7.44 -9.00 33.00
C ARG A 314 8.42 -9.79 33.84
N TYR A 315 9.61 -9.24 34.02
CA TYR A 315 10.58 -9.75 34.97
C TYR A 315 10.12 -9.46 36.41
N LYS A 316 10.18 -10.48 37.29
CA LYS A 316 9.87 -10.36 38.72
C LYS A 316 10.70 -11.35 39.55
N PHE A 317 11.07 -10.94 40.75
CA PHE A 317 11.52 -11.85 41.79
C PHE A 317 10.30 -12.50 42.45
N VAL A 318 10.21 -13.83 42.40
CA VAL A 318 9.07 -14.61 42.93
C VAL A 318 9.62 -15.69 43.86
N GLY A 319 9.05 -15.79 45.06
CA GLY A 319 9.43 -16.80 46.05
C GLY A 319 8.52 -16.74 47.27
N PRO A 320 8.67 -17.68 48.22
CA PRO A 320 7.90 -17.68 49.46
C PRO A 320 8.21 -16.45 50.33
N LEU A 321 7.24 -16.02 51.16
CA LEU A 321 7.37 -14.86 52.05
C LEU A 321 8.59 -14.92 53.00
N LYS A 322 9.06 -16.13 53.30
CA LYS A 322 10.31 -16.40 54.03
C LYS A 322 11.12 -17.44 53.25
N GLY A 323 11.93 -17.00 52.29
CA GLY A 323 12.85 -17.85 51.53
C GLY A 323 13.53 -17.11 50.39
N PRO A 324 14.42 -17.80 49.64
CA PRO A 324 15.13 -17.19 48.52
C PRO A 324 14.12 -16.81 47.42
N LEU A 325 14.28 -15.59 46.89
CA LEU A 325 13.50 -15.11 45.76
C LEU A 325 14.18 -15.54 44.46
N GLU A 326 13.43 -16.16 43.56
CA GLU A 326 13.95 -16.57 42.25
C GLU A 326 13.60 -15.55 41.17
N PRO A 327 14.54 -15.26 40.26
CA PRO A 327 14.27 -14.46 39.08
C PRO A 327 13.33 -15.21 38.13
N ARG A 328 12.17 -14.64 37.80
CA ARG A 328 11.19 -15.24 36.89
C ARG A 328 10.67 -14.24 35.86
N LEU A 329 10.42 -14.73 34.65
CA LEU A 329 9.61 -14.04 33.65
C LEU A 329 8.16 -14.49 33.84
N VAL A 330 7.26 -13.53 34.03
CA VAL A 330 5.85 -13.79 34.35
C VAL A 330 4.94 -13.14 33.30
N CYS A 331 4.12 -13.96 32.65
CA CYS A 331 3.06 -13.48 31.76
C CYS A 331 1.97 -12.73 32.56
N PRO A 332 1.52 -11.55 32.12
CA PRO A 332 0.45 -10.81 32.80
C PRO A 332 -0.94 -11.45 32.65
N ARG A 333 -1.16 -12.27 31.62
CA ARG A 333 -2.46 -12.94 31.37
C ARG A 333 -2.63 -14.21 32.19
N PHE A 334 -1.55 -14.97 32.39
CA PHE A 334 -1.56 -16.26 33.10
C PHE A 334 -0.26 -16.40 33.91
N ASP A 335 -0.22 -15.75 35.07
CA ASP A 335 0.99 -15.58 35.87
C ASP A 335 1.59 -16.90 36.40
N ARG A 336 0.77 -17.86 36.79
CA ARG A 336 1.22 -19.16 37.31
C ARG A 336 1.60 -20.14 36.21
N ALA A 337 0.79 -20.22 35.14
CA ALA A 337 0.95 -21.22 34.09
C ALA A 337 1.97 -20.83 33.01
N HIS A 338 2.16 -19.53 32.79
CA HIS A 338 3.07 -18.96 31.80
C HIS A 338 4.17 -18.16 32.51
N SER A 339 4.89 -18.83 33.42
CA SER A 339 6.12 -18.30 34.02
C SER A 339 7.29 -19.24 33.78
N SER A 340 8.48 -18.66 33.63
CA SER A 340 9.74 -19.41 33.51
C SER A 340 10.78 -18.80 34.44
N VAL A 341 11.65 -19.66 34.98
CA VAL A 341 12.84 -19.22 35.71
C VAL A 341 13.78 -18.56 34.71
N PHE A 342 14.26 -17.38 35.05
CA PHE A 342 15.18 -16.62 34.21
C PHE A 342 16.61 -16.88 34.65
N ASP A 343 17.40 -17.47 33.76
CA ASP A 343 18.84 -17.67 33.99
C ASP A 343 19.61 -16.45 33.48
N PHE A 344 20.40 -15.83 34.36
CA PHE A 344 21.23 -14.68 33.97
C PHE A 344 22.40 -15.08 33.08
N THR A 345 22.88 -16.32 33.19
CA THR A 345 24.03 -16.81 32.40
C THR A 345 23.69 -16.99 30.92
N SER A 346 22.39 -17.04 30.59
CA SER A 346 21.94 -17.10 29.19
C SER A 346 21.97 -15.74 28.49
N MET A 347 22.33 -14.66 29.19
CA MET A 347 22.54 -13.34 28.60
C MET A 347 24.01 -12.94 28.65
N PRO A 348 24.52 -12.23 27.63
CA PRO A 348 25.87 -11.67 27.65
C PRO A 348 26.01 -10.62 28.76
N ASP A 349 27.23 -10.31 29.20
CA ASP A 349 27.48 -9.34 30.28
C ASP A 349 26.90 -7.95 29.97
N ALA A 350 26.46 -7.23 31.01
CA ALA A 350 25.92 -5.88 30.86
C ALA A 350 26.94 -4.96 30.16
N GLY A 351 26.49 -4.21 29.15
CA GLY A 351 27.32 -3.27 28.39
C GLY A 351 28.09 -3.87 27.22
N SER A 352 28.23 -5.20 27.11
CA SER A 352 28.89 -5.86 25.97
C SER A 352 28.13 -5.72 24.64
N ASP A 353 26.80 -5.61 24.71
CA ASP A 353 25.91 -5.45 23.55
C ASP A 353 25.82 -4.00 23.03
N LEU A 354 26.44 -3.04 23.73
CA LEU A 354 26.43 -1.65 23.29
C LEU A 354 27.47 -1.46 22.18
N PRO A 355 27.13 -0.79 21.06
CA PRO A 355 28.09 -0.54 19.99
C PRO A 355 29.33 0.15 20.56
N GLY A 356 30.49 -0.42 20.24
CA GLY A 356 31.79 0.05 20.73
C GLY A 356 31.92 1.55 20.56
N ARG A 357 32.40 2.22 21.60
CA ARG A 357 32.77 3.64 21.54
C ARG A 357 33.86 3.89 20.51
#